data_AF-A0A1G9JRJ1-F1
#
_entry.id   AF-A0A1G9JRJ1-F1
#
_cell.length_a   1.000
_cell.length_b   1.000
_cell.length_c   1.000
_cell.angle_alpha   90.00
_cell.angle_beta   90.00
_cell.angle_gamma   90.00
#
_symmetry.space_group_name_H-M   'P 1'
#
loop_
_entity.id
_entity.type
_entity.pdbx_description
1 polymer ?
#
loop_
_entity_poly.entity_id
_entity_poly.type
_entity_poly.pdbx_seq_one_letter_code
_entity_poly.pdbx_strand_id
1 'polypeptide(L)' 'MDAVEPEFRRAPDNSPKVGAGQVYVTRTGEVFHPAWRLTVGTVWDRNPGGVLVIAETGVGARRRCEACNEPLQA' A
#
# COMPACT_ATOMS: atom_id res chain seq x y z
N MET A 1 10.08 13.98 16.81
CA MET A 1 9.57 13.57 15.47
C MET A 1 10.37 12.36 15.09
N ASP A 2 9.93 11.21 15.60
CA ASP A 2 10.66 9.95 15.56
C ASP A 2 10.55 9.38 14.15
N ALA A 3 11.58 9.62 13.35
CA ALA A 3 11.75 9.00 12.05
C ALA A 3 12.02 7.51 12.29
N VAL A 4 10.97 6.70 12.23
CA VAL A 4 11.15 5.25 12.22
C VAL A 4 11.84 4.88 10.91
N GLU A 5 13.08 4.39 11.00
CA GLU A 5 13.79 3.81 9.87
C GLU A 5 12.99 2.61 9.33
N PRO A 6 12.70 2.53 8.02
CA PRO A 6 11.83 1.51 7.45
C PRO A 6 12.59 0.20 7.20
N GLU A 7 13.14 -0.38 8.26
CA GLU A 7 13.33 -1.84 8.35
C GLU A 7 11.98 -2.58 8.54
N PHE A 8 10.86 -1.84 8.47
CA PHE A 8 9.47 -2.28 8.50
C PHE A 8 9.20 -3.53 7.65
N ARG A 9 9.25 -4.70 8.30
CA ARG A 9 8.48 -5.93 8.06
C ARG A 9 8.27 -6.26 6.57
N ARG A 10 9.29 -6.82 5.94
CA ARG A 10 9.15 -7.42 4.61
C ARG A 10 8.35 -8.74 4.69
N ALA A 11 7.42 -8.96 3.77
CA ALA A 11 6.85 -10.29 3.50
C ALA A 11 7.94 -11.20 2.90
N PRO A 12 7.72 -12.52 2.80
CA PRO A 12 8.69 -13.46 2.19
C PRO A 12 9.20 -12.98 0.82
N ASP A 13 8.33 -12.29 0.08
CA ASP A 13 8.57 -11.74 -1.26
C ASP A 13 9.26 -10.36 -1.25
N ASN A 14 9.88 -9.96 -0.14
CA ASN A 14 10.46 -8.64 0.10
C ASN A 14 9.48 -7.45 0.04
N SER A 15 8.19 -7.69 -0.17
CA SER A 15 7.16 -6.65 -0.23
C SER A 15 6.92 -5.99 1.14
N PRO A 16 6.63 -4.68 1.17
CA PRO A 16 6.37 -3.99 2.42
C PRO A 16 5.06 -4.51 3.03
N LYS A 17 5.05 -4.88 4.31
CA LYS A 17 3.80 -5.23 5.02
C LYS A 17 3.12 -3.97 5.54
N VAL A 18 1.84 -3.81 5.23
CA VAL A 18 0.98 -2.86 5.93
C VAL A 18 0.66 -3.39 7.34
N GLY A 19 0.83 -2.55 8.36
CA GLY A 19 0.27 -2.76 9.69
C GLY A 19 -1.20 -2.35 9.76
N ALA A 20 -1.83 -2.57 10.92
CA ALA A 20 -3.21 -2.13 11.15
C ALA A 20 -3.35 -0.62 10.93
N GLY A 21 -4.30 -0.20 10.09
CA GLY A 21 -4.53 1.20 9.74
C GLY A 21 -3.50 1.79 8.76
N GLN A 22 -2.63 0.97 8.18
CA GLN A 22 -1.75 1.37 7.07
C GLN A 22 -2.29 0.85 5.74
N VAL A 23 -2.04 1.60 4.68
CA VAL A 23 -2.50 1.30 3.33
C VAL A 23 -1.36 1.49 2.33
N TYR A 24 -1.44 0.80 1.20
CA TYR A 24 -0.55 0.98 0.07
C TYR A 24 -1.05 2.12 -0.81
N VAL A 25 -0.16 3.03 -1.18
CA VAL A 25 -0.42 4.02 -2.22
C VAL A 25 0.62 3.90 -3.31
N THR A 26 0.18 3.99 -4.56
CA THR A 26 1.11 4.14 -5.67
C THR A 26 1.49 5.61 -5.78
N ARG A 27 2.76 5.92 -6.05
CA ARG A 27 3.27 7.31 -6.02
C ARG A 27 2.53 8.25 -6.99
N THR A 28 2.04 7.71 -8.10
CA THR A 28 1.28 8.43 -9.13
C THR A 28 -0.23 8.19 -9.03
N GLY A 29 -0.68 7.37 -8.08
CA GLY A 29 -2.09 6.99 -7.97
C GLY A 29 -2.91 7.98 -7.17
N GLU A 30 -4.12 8.23 -7.66
CA GLU A 30 -5.18 8.91 -6.93
C GLU A 30 -5.89 7.99 -5.93
N VAL A 31 -5.54 6.71 -5.92
CA VAL A 31 -6.16 5.69 -5.09
C VAL A 31 -5.21 5.07 -4.08
N PHE A 32 -5.76 4.65 -2.94
CA PHE A 32 -5.08 3.85 -1.95
C PHE A 32 -5.69 2.45 -1.85
N HIS A 33 -4.85 1.48 -1.49
CA HIS A 33 -5.18 0.06 -1.40
C HIS A 33 -4.94 -0.41 0.04
N PRO A 34 -6.01 -0.75 0.80
CA PRO A 34 -5.87 -1.24 2.17
C PRO A 34 -5.31 -2.66 2.26
N ALA A 35 -5.22 -3.38 1.14
CA ALA A 35 -4.71 -4.74 1.07
C ALA A 35 -3.74 -4.90 -0.11
N TRP A 36 -2.88 -5.91 -0.03
CA TRP A 36 -1.99 -6.27 -1.13
C TRP A 36 -2.81 -6.88 -2.28
N ARG A 37 -2.89 -6.17 -3.41
CA ARG A 37 -3.60 -6.57 -4.63
C ARG A 37 -2.61 -6.66 -5.79
N LEU A 38 -3.02 -7.35 -6.86
CA LEU A 38 -2.24 -7.48 -8.09
C LEU A 38 -1.70 -6.14 -8.61
N THR A 39 -2.49 -5.06 -8.55
CA THR A 39 -2.02 -3.72 -8.96
C THR A 39 -0.82 -3.23 -8.16
N VAL A 40 -0.85 -3.39 -6.82
CA VAL A 40 0.26 -3.02 -5.94
C VAL A 40 1.47 -3.92 -6.22
N GLY A 41 1.24 -5.23 -6.39
CA GLY A 41 2.28 -6.19 -6.75
C GLY A 41 2.95 -5.87 -8.09
N THR A 42 2.17 -5.53 -9.13
CA THR A 42 2.69 -5.16 -10.45
C THR A 42 3.52 -3.87 -10.40
N VAL A 43 3.08 -2.87 -9.62
CA VAL A 43 3.86 -1.63 -9.46
C VAL A 43 5.13 -1.91 -8.67
N TRP A 44 5.05 -2.73 -7.62
CA TRP A 44 6.19 -3.14 -6.81
C TRP A 44 7.24 -3.90 -7.63
N ASP A 45 6.82 -4.87 -8.43
CA ASP A 45 7.69 -5.68 -9.29
C ASP A 45 8.43 -4.81 -10.32
N ARG A 46 7.73 -3.85 -10.93
CA ARG A 46 8.32 -2.91 -11.89
C ARG A 46 9.19 -1.85 -11.24
N ASN A 47 8.78 -1.33 -10.10
CA ASN A 47 9.45 -0.26 -9.37
C ASN A 47 9.06 -0.30 -7.89
N PRO A 48 9.89 -0.90 -7.01
CA PRO A 48 9.63 -0.98 -5.58
C PRO A 48 9.39 0.40 -4.94
N GLY A 49 10.14 1.43 -5.38
CA GLY A 49 9.99 2.80 -4.89
C GLY A 49 8.71 3.52 -5.38
N GLY A 50 7.92 2.86 -6.22
CA GLY A 50 6.63 3.32 -6.71
C GLY A 50 5.46 3.00 -5.76
N VAL A 51 5.67 2.11 -4.77
CA VAL A 51 4.69 1.77 -3.73
C VAL A 51 5.14 2.36 -2.41
N LEU A 52 4.25 3.09 -1.76
CA LEU A 52 4.47 3.66 -0.43
C LEU A 52 3.45 3.05 0.54
N VAL A 53 3.89 2.81 1.77
CA VAL A 53 3.01 2.44 2.87
C VAL A 53 2.81 3.66 3.75
N ILE A 54 1.57 4.13 3.84
CA ILE A 54 1.21 5.29 4.67
C ILE A 54 0.01 4.96 5.56
N ALA A 55 -0.19 5.72 6.63
CA ALA A 55 -1.41 5.60 7.44
C ALA A 55 -2.64 5.96 6.59
N GLU A 56 -3.76 5.25 6.80
CA GLU A 56 -5.03 5.52 6.12
C GLU A 56 -5.48 6.97 6.37
N THR A 57 -5.27 7.49 7.58
CA THR A 57 -5.56 8.89 7.93
C THR A 57 -4.64 9.90 7.23
N GLY A 58 -3.50 9.46 6.70
CA GLY A 58 -2.52 10.28 5.98
C GLY A 58 -2.67 10.23 4.46
N VAL A 59 -3.67 9.52 3.91
CA VAL A 59 -3.86 9.40 2.46
C VAL A 59 -4.26 10.70 1.77
N GLY A 60 -4.79 11.66 2.53
CA GLY A 60 -5.24 12.96 2.04
C GLY A 60 -6.50 12.82 1.17
N ALA A 61 -6.49 13.49 0.00
CA ALA A 61 -7.61 13.49 -0.95
C ALA A 61 -7.70 12.22 -1.83
N ARG A 62 -6.87 11.20 -1.57
CA ARG A 62 -6.88 9.95 -2.35
C ARG A 62 -8.13 9.13 -2.02
N ARG A 63 -8.68 8.49 -3.04
CA ARG A 63 -9.86 7.64 -2.91
C ARG A 63 -9.47 6.20 -2.60
N ARG A 64 -10.33 5.46 -1.92
CA ARG A 64 -10.11 4.01 -1.77
C ARG A 64 -10.28 3.35 -3.13
N CYS A 65 -9.41 2.40 -3.48
CA CYS A 65 -9.59 1.61 -4.68
C CYS A 65 -10.91 0.83 -4.61
N GLU A 66 -11.81 1.01 -5.59
CA GLU A 66 -13.13 0.36 -5.60
C GLU A 66 -13.03 -1.17 -5.67
N ALA A 67 -12.06 -1.70 -6.42
CA ALA A 67 -11.76 -3.14 -6.45
C ALA A 67 -11.23 -3.69 -5.10
N CYS A 68 -10.78 -2.81 -4.19
CA CYS A 68 -10.47 -3.17 -2.80
C CYS A 68 -11.65 -2.95 -1.85
N ASN A 69 -12.74 -2.36 -2.33
CA ASN A 69 -13.99 -2.18 -1.58
C ASN A 69 -14.94 -3.35 -1.81
N GLU A 70 -14.88 -3.99 -2.98
CA GLU A 70 -15.58 -5.25 -3.19
C GLU A 70 -14.94 -6.35 -2.33
N PRO A 71 -15.70 -7.07 -1.50
CA PRO A 71 -15.19 -8.28 -0.87
C PRO A 71 -14.73 -9.19 -2.00
N LEU A 72 -13.52 -9.75 -1.88
CA LEU A 72 -13.02 -10.75 -2.81
C LEU A 72 -14.07 -11.86 -2.83
N GLN A 73 -14.95 -11.88 -3.84
CA GLN A 73 -15.90 -12.96 -3.99
C GLN A 73 -15.07 -14.21 -4.20
N ALA A 74 -15.26 -15.16 -3.28
CA ALA A 74 -14.56 -16.43 -3.19
C ALA A 74 -14.83 -17.31 -4.42
#